data_AF-A0A5E5PQS3-F1
#
_entry.id   AF-A0A5E5PQS3-F1
#
_cell.length_a   1.000
_cell.length_b   1.000
_cell.length_c   1.000
_cell.angle_alpha   90.00
_cell.angle_beta   90.00
_cell.angle_gamma   90.00
#
_symmetry.space_group_name_H-M   'P 1'
#
loop_
_entity.id
_entity.type
_entity.pdbx_description
1 polymer ?
#
loop_
_entity_poly.entity_id
_entity_poly.type
_entity_poly.pdbx_seq_one_letter_code
_entity_poly.pdbx_strand_id
1 'polypeptide(L)'
;MSKTWKKCLETLKDTVPVGQFSVWIKPLKTQEKNGTLTILAPNDSAVMYLKKNLKQKIKTAIAQHDKSLKILIGVVAQPQAKKQHTTPLLDDYTFENLVLGNANQIAYGAIQQIAENLKNSPYNPCIVYGSSGLGKTHLMQAAGHLVKEKKPKAKIIYMPLMDFVRNITTSLRHNTIEDIKSYYQSADLLLVDDIHLIAGKEKSQEEFFHIFNFLFNTKKQIIFTCDQPPKNIKSLEERLKTRFSQGLNLLLKPPELEMRAAILLKKAHNEKINIELTEDMALYIAGNIDSNVRDLEGALLKLKAFIDFSKLPNLIITKEIIDTALGDLIKPQAVDVDINDIQKEVAKHYGITISDLSSKSRKQHTVLARQVAIFIAHELTNLSLANIGKHFGNRDHSTVLHAIKKIKLKAEETETKSNYEVIKLKLANL
;
A
#
# COMPACT_ATOMS: atom_id res chain seq x y z
N MET A 1 -23.76 31.46 11.11
CA MET A 1 -22.60 32.31 10.78
C MET A 1 -22.95 33.75 11.11
N SER A 2 -22.05 34.48 11.78
CA SER A 2 -22.17 35.93 11.99
C SER A 2 -22.31 36.66 10.64
N LYS A 3 -23.21 37.66 10.56
CA LYS A 3 -23.37 38.51 9.37
C LYS A 3 -22.10 39.34 9.11
N THR A 4 -21.47 39.81 10.18
CA THR A 4 -20.22 40.58 10.13
C THR A 4 -19.05 39.74 9.63
N TRP A 5 -18.95 38.48 10.07
CA TRP A 5 -17.88 37.59 9.61
C TRP A 5 -17.94 37.28 8.11
N LYS A 6 -19.15 37.14 7.53
CA LYS A 6 -19.28 36.94 6.07
C LYS A 6 -18.65 38.08 5.27
N LYS A 7 -18.89 39.34 5.68
CA LYS A 7 -18.27 40.51 5.05
C LYS A 7 -16.76 40.55 5.27
N CYS A 8 -16.31 40.17 6.47
CA CYS A 8 -14.88 40.06 6.76
C CYS A 8 -14.19 39.02 5.88
N LEU A 9 -14.84 37.90 5.54
CA LEU A 9 -14.28 36.88 4.67
C LEU A 9 -14.01 37.41 3.25
N GLU A 10 -14.87 38.28 2.71
CA GLU A 10 -14.63 38.92 1.41
C GLU A 10 -13.39 39.82 1.47
N THR A 11 -13.31 40.70 2.47
CA THR A 11 -12.13 41.56 2.68
C THR A 11 -10.84 40.76 2.92
N LEU A 12 -10.91 39.68 3.68
CA LEU A 12 -9.76 38.83 3.99
C LEU A 12 -9.31 38.02 2.76
N LYS A 13 -10.21 37.72 1.83
CA LYS A 13 -9.87 37.02 0.59
C LYS A 13 -8.94 37.85 -0.30
N ASP A 14 -9.11 39.17 -0.29
CA ASP A 14 -8.31 40.09 -1.11
C ASP A 14 -7.01 40.52 -0.42
N THR A 15 -6.95 40.44 0.92
CA THR A 15 -5.82 40.94 1.72
C THR A 15 -4.88 39.83 2.26
N VAL A 16 -5.30 38.57 2.16
CA VAL A 16 -4.53 37.40 2.60
C VAL A 16 -4.19 36.55 1.37
N PRO A 17 -2.93 36.09 1.21
CA PRO A 17 -2.57 35.20 0.11
C PRO A 17 -3.50 33.99 0.02
N VAL A 18 -3.90 33.60 -1.19
CA VAL A 18 -4.93 32.56 -1.43
C VAL A 18 -4.67 31.27 -0.67
N GLY A 19 -3.41 30.83 -0.58
CA GLY A 19 -3.01 29.66 0.19
C GLY A 19 -3.23 29.81 1.69
N GLN A 20 -2.94 30.99 2.26
CA GLN A 20 -3.19 31.27 3.68
C GLN A 20 -4.68 31.46 3.96
N PHE A 21 -5.40 32.13 3.06
CA PHE A 21 -6.85 32.34 3.21
C PHE A 21 -7.59 30.99 3.25
N SER A 22 -7.30 30.11 2.29
CA SER A 22 -7.96 28.80 2.18
C SER A 22 -7.66 27.89 3.39
N VAL A 23 -6.44 27.97 3.93
CA VAL A 23 -5.99 27.09 5.04
C VAL A 23 -6.38 27.63 6.41
N TRP A 24 -6.30 28.95 6.63
CA TRP A 24 -6.38 29.52 7.98
C TRP A 24 -7.60 30.40 8.22
N ILE A 25 -8.20 30.98 7.19
CA ILE A 25 -9.32 31.93 7.33
C ILE A 25 -10.64 31.24 7.01
N LYS A 26 -10.71 30.54 5.86
CA LYS A 26 -11.91 29.85 5.38
C LYS A 26 -12.48 28.82 6.38
N PRO A 27 -11.67 28.01 7.09
CA PRO A 27 -12.19 26.99 8.01
C PRO A 27 -12.68 27.52 9.37
N LEU A 28 -12.51 28.82 9.65
CA LEU A 28 -12.84 29.38 10.96
C LEU A 28 -14.34 29.46 11.17
N LYS A 29 -14.80 28.92 12.30
CA LYS A 29 -16.18 29.11 12.75
C LYS A 29 -16.26 30.37 13.59
N THR A 30 -17.36 31.11 13.49
CA THR A 30 -17.57 32.31 14.31
C THR A 30 -18.90 32.28 15.04
N GLN A 31 -18.86 32.74 16.28
CA GLN A 31 -20.04 33.01 17.10
C GLN A 31 -20.01 34.47 17.55
N GLU A 32 -21.11 35.17 17.32
CA GLU A 32 -21.27 36.55 17.73
C GLU A 32 -22.36 36.59 18.81
N LYS A 33 -21.98 37.00 20.03
CA LYS A 33 -22.89 37.16 21.18
C LYS A 33 -22.47 38.38 21.97
N ASN A 34 -23.45 39.18 22.42
CA ASN A 34 -23.26 40.33 23.31
C ASN A 34 -22.12 41.29 22.88
N GLY A 35 -22.07 41.67 21.60
CA GLY A 35 -21.03 42.56 21.08
C GLY A 35 -19.61 41.95 21.04
N THR A 36 -19.49 40.62 21.16
CA THR A 36 -18.21 39.90 21.07
C THR A 36 -18.25 38.89 19.93
N LEU A 37 -17.31 38.99 19.01
CA LEU A 37 -17.07 38.01 17.95
C LEU A 37 -16.00 37.02 18.39
N THR A 38 -16.43 35.78 18.62
CA THR A 38 -15.54 34.66 18.96
C THR A 38 -15.20 33.88 17.69
N ILE A 39 -13.92 33.87 17.34
CA ILE A 39 -13.33 33.10 16.26
C ILE A 39 -12.83 31.77 16.82
N LEU A 40 -13.36 30.68 16.27
CA LEU A 40 -13.13 29.32 16.73
C LEU A 40 -12.26 28.59 15.70
N ALA A 41 -11.05 28.25 16.12
CA ALA A 41 -10.08 27.49 15.34
C ALA A 41 -10.16 25.98 15.67
N PRO A 42 -9.70 25.08 14.78
CA PRO A 42 -9.87 23.63 14.95
C PRO A 42 -9.04 23.02 16.09
N ASN A 43 -7.92 23.65 16.47
CA ASN A 43 -7.04 23.19 17.57
C ASN A 43 -6.19 24.36 18.13
N ASP A 44 -5.47 24.12 19.22
CA ASP A 44 -4.63 25.13 19.87
C ASP A 44 -3.50 25.64 18.97
N SER A 45 -2.93 24.79 18.12
CA SER A 45 -1.88 25.18 17.17
C SER A 45 -2.39 26.20 16.15
N ALA A 46 -3.63 26.04 15.67
CA ALA A 46 -4.28 27.03 14.82
C ALA A 46 -4.53 28.35 15.57
N VAL A 47 -4.99 28.28 16.83
CA VAL A 47 -5.16 29.49 17.65
C VAL A 47 -3.83 30.23 17.78
N MET A 48 -2.73 29.53 18.05
CA MET A 48 -1.40 30.12 18.13
C MET A 48 -0.98 30.75 16.79
N TYR A 49 -1.16 30.05 15.67
CA TYR A 49 -0.84 30.58 14.34
C TYR A 49 -1.66 31.84 14.02
N LEU A 50 -2.97 31.82 14.25
CA LEU A 50 -3.84 32.97 14.03
C LEU A 50 -3.42 34.16 14.89
N LYS A 51 -3.17 33.94 16.19
CA LYS A 51 -2.73 34.99 17.12
C LYS A 51 -1.39 35.60 16.71
N LYS A 52 -0.47 34.79 16.19
CA LYS A 52 0.88 35.23 15.79
C LYS A 52 0.90 35.91 14.43
N ASN A 53 0.24 35.35 13.42
CA ASN A 53 0.46 35.72 12.02
C ASN A 53 -0.71 36.48 11.37
N LEU A 54 -1.95 36.26 11.82
CA LEU A 54 -3.16 36.79 11.15
C LEU A 54 -3.99 37.72 12.02
N LYS A 55 -3.66 37.87 13.30
CA LYS A 55 -4.41 38.67 14.28
C LYS A 55 -4.67 40.10 13.82
N GLN A 56 -3.65 40.79 13.28
CA GLN A 56 -3.82 42.18 12.84
C GLN A 56 -4.71 42.30 11.62
N LYS A 57 -4.51 41.45 10.60
CA LYS A 57 -5.37 41.44 9.40
C LYS A 57 -6.83 41.16 9.75
N ILE A 58 -7.07 40.20 10.64
CA ILE A 58 -8.40 39.87 11.14
C ILE A 58 -9.02 41.06 11.90
N LYS A 59 -8.26 41.72 12.78
CA LYS A 59 -8.73 42.92 13.49
C LYS A 59 -9.10 44.04 12.55
N THR A 60 -8.27 44.33 11.54
CA THR A 60 -8.52 45.39 10.56
C THR A 60 -9.78 45.09 9.74
N ALA A 61 -9.94 43.85 9.27
CA ALA A 61 -11.13 43.46 8.53
C ALA A 61 -12.41 43.60 9.37
N ILE A 62 -12.37 43.19 10.64
CA ILE A 62 -13.53 43.35 11.54
C ILE A 62 -13.82 44.83 11.80
N ALA A 63 -12.80 45.64 12.10
CA ALA A 63 -12.96 47.06 12.36
C ALA A 63 -13.47 47.87 11.15
N GLN A 64 -13.31 47.38 9.92
CA GLN A 64 -13.89 47.99 8.72
C GLN A 64 -15.41 47.81 8.66
N HIS A 65 -15.94 46.72 9.21
CA HIS A 65 -17.36 46.39 9.14
C HIS A 65 -18.12 46.65 10.45
N ASP A 66 -17.44 46.54 11.60
CA ASP A 66 -17.98 46.87 12.92
C ASP A 66 -16.85 47.13 13.94
N LYS A 67 -16.66 48.39 14.32
CA LYS A 67 -15.63 48.83 15.28
C LYS A 67 -15.97 48.50 16.74
N SER A 68 -17.23 48.19 17.05
CA SER A 68 -17.69 47.97 18.42
C SER A 68 -17.48 46.55 18.93
N LEU A 69 -17.18 45.60 18.03
CA LEU A 69 -17.02 44.19 18.36
C LEU A 69 -15.70 43.89 19.08
N LYS A 70 -15.81 43.28 20.27
CA LYS A 70 -14.66 42.65 20.94
C LYS A 70 -14.31 41.33 20.25
N ILE A 71 -13.02 41.01 20.13
CA ILE A 71 -12.55 39.83 19.38
C ILE A 71 -11.89 38.82 20.33
N LEU A 72 -12.41 37.60 20.35
CA LEU A 72 -11.82 36.47 21.05
C LEU A 72 -11.43 35.37 20.05
N ILE A 73 -10.24 34.80 20.19
CA ILE A 73 -9.79 33.66 19.38
C ILE A 73 -9.58 32.47 20.31
N GLY A 74 -10.38 31.42 20.12
CA GLY A 74 -10.37 30.18 20.90
C GLY A 74 -10.50 28.94 20.03
N VAL A 75 -10.59 27.78 20.66
CA VAL A 75 -10.80 26.49 19.97
C VAL A 75 -12.30 26.23 19.86
N VAL A 76 -12.76 25.58 18.80
CA VAL A 76 -14.14 25.08 18.70
C VAL A 76 -14.42 24.21 19.93
N ALA A 77 -15.36 24.63 20.78
CA ALA A 77 -15.86 23.78 21.85
C ALA A 77 -16.42 22.50 21.23
N GLN A 78 -15.82 21.35 21.55
CA GLN A 78 -16.26 20.07 20.98
C GLN A 78 -17.70 19.81 21.45
N PRO A 79 -18.68 19.74 20.54
CA PRO A 79 -20.00 19.28 20.92
C PRO A 79 -19.89 17.83 21.41
N GLN A 80 -20.62 17.50 22.47
CA GLN A 80 -20.76 16.13 22.98
C GLN A 80 -21.04 15.14 21.83
N ALA A 81 -20.23 14.09 21.79
CA ALA A 81 -20.29 12.88 20.97
C ALA A 81 -21.35 12.82 19.85
N LYS A 82 -21.11 13.51 18.73
CA LYS A 82 -21.52 12.95 17.43
C LYS A 82 -20.57 11.81 17.10
N LYS A 83 -21.08 10.65 16.66
CA LYS A 83 -20.30 9.44 16.30
C LYS A 83 -18.98 9.85 15.66
N GLN A 84 -17.89 9.74 16.42
CA GLN A 84 -16.59 10.14 15.95
C GLN A 84 -16.24 9.24 14.76
N HIS A 85 -15.70 9.81 13.69
CA HIS A 85 -15.16 9.05 12.57
C HIS A 85 -13.83 8.40 12.99
N THR A 86 -13.86 7.53 14.00
CA THR A 86 -12.69 6.84 14.52
C THR A 86 -12.57 5.49 13.82
N THR A 87 -11.65 5.40 12.87
CA THR A 87 -11.10 4.10 12.50
C THR A 87 -10.02 3.79 13.55
N PRO A 88 -10.22 2.77 14.41
CA PRO A 88 -9.22 2.42 15.42
C PRO A 88 -7.94 1.91 14.77
N LEU A 89 -6.83 1.99 15.49
CA LEU A 89 -5.62 1.27 15.13
C LEU A 89 -5.88 -0.23 15.30
N LEU A 90 -5.31 -1.05 14.42
CA LEU A 90 -5.35 -2.50 14.52
C LEU A 90 -4.41 -2.95 15.63
N ASP A 91 -4.92 -3.69 16.60
CA ASP A 91 -4.17 -4.08 17.81
C ASP A 91 -2.91 -4.89 17.48
N ASP A 92 -2.97 -5.75 16.45
CA ASP A 92 -1.85 -6.59 16.04
C ASP A 92 -0.73 -5.81 15.32
N TYR A 93 -0.96 -4.55 14.92
CA TYR A 93 -0.05 -3.79 14.05
C TYR A 93 0.95 -2.95 14.86
N THR A 94 1.72 -3.61 15.73
CA THR A 94 2.74 -2.96 16.57
C THR A 94 4.17 -3.27 16.08
N PHE A 95 5.17 -2.56 16.61
CA PHE A 95 6.56 -2.82 16.23
C PHE A 95 7.03 -4.20 16.74
N GLU A 96 6.56 -4.61 17.90
CA GLU A 96 6.84 -5.91 18.53
C GLU A 96 6.34 -7.05 17.66
N ASN A 97 5.25 -6.86 16.91
CA ASN A 97 4.69 -7.86 16.01
C ASN A 97 5.29 -7.84 14.60
N LEU A 98 6.09 -6.82 14.26
CA LEU A 98 6.79 -6.77 12.98
C LEU A 98 8.02 -7.69 13.03
N VAL A 99 8.31 -8.39 11.94
CA VAL A 99 9.60 -9.08 11.76
C VAL A 99 10.54 -8.15 11.01
N LEU A 100 11.77 -8.03 11.51
CA LEU A 100 12.81 -7.22 10.88
C LEU A 100 13.67 -8.06 9.96
N GLY A 101 14.06 -7.45 8.85
CA GLY A 101 15.02 -8.00 7.91
C GLY A 101 15.55 -6.92 6.99
N ASN A 102 16.36 -7.32 6.01
CA ASN A 102 16.98 -6.39 5.07
C ASN A 102 15.94 -5.61 4.26
N ALA A 103 14.77 -6.22 4.05
CA ALA A 103 13.66 -5.65 3.29
C ALA A 103 12.99 -4.43 3.93
N ASN A 104 13.05 -4.28 5.26
CA ASN A 104 12.31 -3.23 5.99
C ASN A 104 13.11 -2.48 7.08
N GLN A 105 14.35 -2.88 7.40
CA GLN A 105 15.12 -2.31 8.50
C GLN A 105 15.28 -0.78 8.47
N ILE A 106 15.55 -0.19 7.29
CA ILE A 106 15.72 1.26 7.15
C ILE A 106 14.41 1.98 7.41
N ALA A 107 13.31 1.46 6.83
CA ALA A 107 11.99 2.03 7.03
C ALA A 107 11.55 1.91 8.48
N TYR A 108 11.81 0.78 9.12
CA TYR A 108 11.54 0.55 10.53
C TYR A 108 12.24 1.59 11.41
N GLY A 109 13.57 1.73 11.29
CA GLY A 109 14.34 2.66 12.12
C GLY A 109 13.89 4.11 11.94
N ALA A 110 13.62 4.53 10.70
CA ALA A 110 13.13 5.88 10.43
C ALA A 110 11.74 6.12 11.03
N ILE A 111 10.79 5.18 10.86
CA ILE A 111 9.42 5.32 11.38
C ILE A 111 9.40 5.27 12.91
N GLN A 112 10.22 4.43 13.52
CA GLN A 112 10.41 4.40 14.97
C GLN A 112 10.94 5.76 15.47
N GLN A 113 12.00 6.30 14.86
CA GLN A 113 12.57 7.59 15.24
C GLN A 113 11.56 8.75 15.12
N ILE A 114 10.72 8.74 14.07
CA ILE A 114 9.64 9.72 13.87
C ILE A 114 8.61 9.63 15.00
N ALA A 115 8.18 8.42 15.34
CA ALA A 115 7.20 8.18 16.40
C ALA A 115 7.72 8.66 17.78
N GLU A 116 8.99 8.39 18.09
CA GLU A 116 9.62 8.87 19.32
C GLU A 116 9.68 10.40 19.37
N ASN A 117 10.02 11.02 18.24
CA ASN A 117 10.29 12.46 18.13
C ASN A 117 9.17 13.26 17.44
N LEU A 118 7.90 12.90 17.67
CA LEU A 118 6.72 13.43 16.97
C LEU A 118 6.70 14.96 16.65
N LYS A 119 7.17 15.82 17.57
CA LYS A 119 7.12 17.29 17.39
C LYS A 119 8.35 17.87 16.67
N ASN A 120 9.47 17.17 16.73
CA ASN A 120 10.79 17.67 16.32
C ASN A 120 11.38 16.88 15.15
N SER A 121 10.67 15.86 14.66
CA SER A 121 11.10 15.09 13.51
C SER A 121 11.32 16.01 12.30
N PRO A 122 12.51 15.97 11.66
CA PRO A 122 12.74 16.68 10.41
C PRO A 122 12.04 15.98 9.23
N TYR A 123 11.56 14.75 9.42
CA TYR A 123 10.98 13.90 8.38
C TYR A 123 9.47 14.06 8.30
N ASN A 124 9.01 15.14 7.66
CA ASN A 124 7.58 15.42 7.48
C ASN A 124 7.32 15.99 6.08
N PRO A 125 6.37 15.43 5.29
CA PRO A 125 5.73 14.14 5.54
C PRO A 125 6.71 12.97 5.46
N CYS A 126 6.31 11.81 5.97
CA CYS A 126 6.99 10.55 5.74
C CYS A 126 6.10 9.65 4.88
N ILE A 127 6.69 8.93 3.92
CA ILE A 127 5.99 8.05 3.00
C ILE A 127 6.65 6.68 3.04
N VAL A 128 5.86 5.65 3.33
CA VAL A 128 6.26 4.25 3.20
C VAL A 128 5.61 3.70 1.95
N TYR A 129 6.40 3.28 0.96
CA TYR A 129 5.87 2.76 -0.29
C TYR A 129 6.51 1.44 -0.70
N GLY A 130 5.85 0.72 -1.59
CA GLY A 130 6.26 -0.60 -2.08
C GLY A 130 5.04 -1.43 -2.47
N SER A 131 5.25 -2.56 -3.14
CA SER A 131 4.17 -3.43 -3.61
C SER A 131 3.17 -3.85 -2.51
N SER A 132 2.02 -4.35 -2.93
CA SER A 132 1.01 -4.93 -2.04
C SER A 132 1.62 -5.98 -1.09
N GLY A 133 1.15 -6.00 0.17
CA GLY A 133 1.53 -7.04 1.13
C GLY A 133 2.97 -6.98 1.67
N LEU A 134 3.63 -5.81 1.67
CA LEU A 134 4.98 -5.65 2.24
C LEU A 134 5.02 -5.09 3.68
N GLY A 135 3.87 -4.94 4.34
CA GLY A 135 3.81 -4.43 5.72
C GLY A 135 3.76 -2.91 5.85
N LYS A 136 3.43 -2.16 4.78
CA LYS A 136 3.32 -0.69 4.80
C LYS A 136 2.36 -0.19 5.89
N THR A 137 1.13 -0.73 5.90
CA THR A 137 0.10 -0.38 6.88
C THR A 137 0.50 -0.78 8.29
N HIS A 138 1.11 -1.97 8.46
CA HIS A 138 1.61 -2.44 9.75
C HIS A 138 2.62 -1.44 10.31
N LEU A 139 3.65 -1.09 9.53
CA LEU A 139 4.69 -0.18 9.96
C LEU A 139 4.15 1.23 10.30
N MET A 140 3.24 1.75 9.48
CA MET A 140 2.59 3.04 9.74
C MET A 140 1.76 3.02 11.04
N GLN A 141 0.96 1.97 11.28
CA GLN A 141 0.13 1.87 12.47
C GLN A 141 0.95 1.58 13.74
N ALA A 142 2.07 0.86 13.61
CA ALA A 142 3.02 0.65 14.70
C ALA A 142 3.58 1.98 15.24
N ALA A 143 3.83 2.94 14.36
CA ALA A 143 4.17 4.32 14.74
C ALA A 143 3.06 4.97 15.59
N GLY A 144 1.79 4.73 15.21
CA GLY A 144 0.62 5.19 15.97
C GLY A 144 0.57 4.60 17.37
N HIS A 145 0.76 3.28 17.51
CA HIS A 145 0.79 2.64 18.82
C HIS A 145 1.93 3.15 19.69
N LEU A 146 3.14 3.26 19.16
CA LEU A 146 4.29 3.80 19.90
C LEU A 146 4.08 5.24 20.36
N VAL A 147 3.45 6.08 19.53
CA VAL A 147 3.10 7.46 19.92
C VAL A 147 2.04 7.47 21.00
N LYS A 148 1.05 6.57 20.94
CA LYS A 148 -0.01 6.46 21.95
C LYS A 148 0.57 6.07 23.31
N GLU A 149 1.52 5.14 23.31
CA GLU A 149 2.24 4.71 24.50
C GLU A 149 3.09 5.85 25.09
N LYS A 150 3.97 6.47 24.29
CA LYS A 150 4.88 7.52 24.77
C LYS A 150 4.18 8.85 25.07
N LYS A 151 3.06 9.15 24.39
CA LYS A 151 2.30 10.40 24.52
C LYS A 151 0.80 10.12 24.56
N PRO A 152 0.25 9.64 25.71
CA PRO A 152 -1.17 9.25 25.83
C PRO A 152 -2.20 10.35 25.52
N LYS A 153 -1.79 11.63 25.59
CA LYS A 153 -2.64 12.79 25.27
C LYS A 153 -2.58 13.20 23.79
N ALA A 154 -1.68 12.63 22.99
CA ALA A 154 -1.56 12.96 21.58
C ALA A 154 -2.77 12.46 20.81
N LYS A 155 -3.32 13.31 19.94
CA LYS A 155 -4.45 12.91 19.08
C LYS A 155 -3.93 12.20 17.83
N ILE A 156 -4.13 10.89 17.77
CA ILE A 156 -3.71 10.05 16.65
C ILE A 156 -4.94 9.72 15.82
N ILE A 157 -4.87 9.97 14.51
CA ILE A 157 -5.96 9.68 13.60
C ILE A 157 -5.45 8.78 12.48
N TYR A 158 -6.01 7.58 12.40
CA TYR A 158 -5.85 6.68 11.26
C TYR A 158 -6.95 6.94 10.23
N MET A 159 -6.56 7.07 8.98
CA MET A 159 -7.40 7.43 7.86
C MET A 159 -7.15 6.44 6.71
N PRO A 160 -7.95 5.37 6.59
CA PRO A 160 -8.09 4.67 5.32
C PRO A 160 -8.63 5.63 4.28
N LEU A 161 -7.95 5.80 3.16
CA LEU A 161 -8.31 6.86 2.22
C LEU A 161 -9.66 6.65 1.53
N MET A 162 -10.10 5.40 1.37
CA MET A 162 -11.45 5.10 0.87
C MET A 162 -12.54 5.52 1.86
N ASP A 163 -12.27 5.43 3.17
CA ASP A 163 -13.18 5.97 4.20
C ASP A 163 -13.22 7.49 4.13
N PHE A 164 -12.08 8.13 3.90
CA PHE A 164 -12.01 9.57 3.66
C PHE A 164 -12.84 9.99 2.45
N VAL A 165 -12.66 9.34 1.29
CA VAL A 165 -13.43 9.63 0.06
C VAL A 165 -14.93 9.45 0.30
N ARG A 166 -15.33 8.39 0.99
CA ARG A 166 -16.73 8.15 1.38
C ARG A 166 -17.26 9.26 2.28
N ASN A 167 -16.49 9.67 3.29
CA ASN A 167 -16.87 10.72 4.23
C ASN A 167 -17.01 12.08 3.53
N ILE A 168 -16.10 12.44 2.62
CA ILE A 168 -16.20 13.66 1.81
C ILE A 168 -17.48 13.62 0.97
N THR A 169 -17.71 12.52 0.24
CA THR A 169 -18.90 12.35 -0.61
C THR A 169 -20.21 12.53 0.17
N THR A 170 -20.31 11.91 1.36
CA THR A 170 -21.48 12.04 2.23
C THR A 170 -21.62 13.46 2.78
N SER A 171 -20.51 14.08 3.18
CA SER A 171 -20.52 15.44 3.76
C SER A 171 -20.90 16.53 2.77
N LEU A 172 -20.63 16.33 1.47
CA LEU A 172 -21.08 17.23 0.41
C LEU A 172 -22.61 17.26 0.28
N ARG A 173 -23.29 16.12 0.51
CA ARG A 173 -24.76 16.07 0.50
C ARG A 173 -25.39 16.77 1.71
N HIS A 174 -24.72 16.70 2.85
CA HIS A 174 -25.23 17.22 4.12
C HIS A 174 -24.63 18.58 4.54
N ASN A 175 -23.80 19.20 3.70
CA ASN A 175 -23.09 20.44 3.99
C ASN A 175 -22.26 20.42 5.30
N THR A 176 -21.67 19.26 5.65
CA THR A 176 -20.89 19.04 6.89
C THR A 176 -19.38 18.91 6.65
N ILE A 177 -18.88 19.33 5.49
CA ILE A 177 -17.48 19.15 5.09
C ILE A 177 -16.47 19.81 6.04
N GLU A 178 -16.85 20.92 6.68
CA GLU A 178 -16.00 21.60 7.65
C GLU A 178 -15.84 20.82 8.97
N ASP A 179 -16.80 19.98 9.34
CA ASP A 179 -16.67 19.10 10.49
C ASP A 179 -15.65 18.00 10.22
N ILE A 180 -15.66 17.45 8.99
CA ILE A 180 -14.68 16.46 8.53
C ILE A 180 -13.28 17.05 8.51
N LYS A 181 -13.11 18.25 7.94
CA LYS A 181 -11.82 18.97 7.95
C LYS A 181 -11.32 19.22 9.37
N SER A 182 -12.17 19.79 10.23
CA SER A 182 -11.81 20.10 11.62
C SER A 182 -11.38 18.84 12.39
N TYR A 183 -12.04 17.71 12.13
CA TYR A 183 -11.67 16.43 12.72
C TYR A 183 -10.25 16.00 12.32
N TYR A 184 -9.94 15.91 11.03
CA TYR A 184 -8.60 15.48 10.60
C TYR A 184 -7.51 16.50 10.91
N GLN A 185 -7.80 17.80 10.81
CA GLN A 185 -6.88 18.88 11.19
C GLN A 185 -6.54 18.89 12.68
N SER A 186 -7.35 18.26 13.53
CA SER A 186 -7.07 18.19 14.97
C SER A 186 -6.00 17.15 15.35
N ALA A 187 -5.50 16.35 14.40
CA ALA A 187 -4.48 15.34 14.66
C ALA A 187 -3.12 15.95 15.08
N ASP A 188 -2.47 15.30 16.04
CA ASP A 188 -1.03 15.44 16.29
C ASP A 188 -0.20 14.51 15.38
N LEU A 189 -0.76 13.35 15.08
CA LEU A 189 -0.26 12.37 14.12
C LEU A 189 -1.40 11.95 13.18
N LEU A 190 -1.25 12.21 11.88
CA LEU A 190 -2.16 11.72 10.86
C LEU A 190 -1.51 10.55 10.11
N LEU A 191 -2.13 9.37 10.21
CA LEU A 191 -1.73 8.15 9.51
C LEU A 191 -2.69 7.95 8.33
N VAL A 192 -2.20 8.03 7.10
CA VAL A 192 -3.04 7.96 5.90
C VAL A 192 -2.64 6.76 5.06
N ASP A 193 -3.57 5.82 4.92
CA ASP A 193 -3.32 4.57 4.21
C ASP A 193 -3.67 4.69 2.72
N ASP A 194 -2.90 4.02 1.87
CA ASP A 194 -3.17 3.81 0.45
C ASP A 194 -3.44 5.11 -0.32
N ILE A 195 -2.53 6.10 -0.22
CA ILE A 195 -2.69 7.45 -0.78
C ILE A 195 -3.03 7.47 -2.28
N HIS A 196 -2.68 6.41 -3.02
CA HIS A 196 -2.98 6.25 -4.43
C HIS A 196 -4.49 6.15 -4.74
N LEU A 197 -5.33 5.75 -3.77
CA LEU A 197 -6.78 5.55 -3.98
C LEU A 197 -7.58 6.85 -4.18
N ILE A 198 -6.99 8.02 -3.90
CA ILE A 198 -7.63 9.33 -4.12
C ILE A 198 -7.47 9.83 -5.56
N ALA A 199 -6.65 9.13 -6.36
CA ALA A 199 -6.45 9.44 -7.77
C ALA A 199 -7.80 9.51 -8.52
N GLY A 200 -7.98 10.54 -9.34
CA GLY A 200 -9.23 10.82 -10.06
C GLY A 200 -10.41 11.27 -9.19
N LYS A 201 -10.27 11.38 -7.86
CA LYS A 201 -11.31 11.89 -6.95
C LYS A 201 -11.11 13.38 -6.66
N GLU A 202 -11.29 14.25 -7.66
CA GLU A 202 -10.96 15.69 -7.61
C GLU A 202 -11.40 16.39 -6.33
N LYS A 203 -12.68 16.27 -5.94
CA LYS A 203 -13.18 16.91 -4.71
C LYS A 203 -12.53 16.38 -3.43
N SER A 204 -12.21 15.09 -3.38
CA SER A 204 -11.48 14.53 -2.25
C SER A 204 -10.03 15.01 -2.24
N GLN A 205 -9.37 15.11 -3.41
CA GLN A 205 -8.01 15.64 -3.54
C GLN A 205 -7.93 17.09 -3.07
N GLU A 206 -8.90 17.93 -3.46
CA GLU A 206 -9.01 19.32 -3.03
C GLU A 206 -9.06 19.45 -1.50
N GLU A 207 -9.95 18.70 -0.85
CA GLU A 207 -10.12 18.78 0.59
C GLU A 207 -8.96 18.15 1.37
N PHE A 208 -8.42 17.05 0.85
CA PHE A 208 -7.21 16.43 1.40
C PHE A 208 -6.02 17.38 1.33
N PHE A 209 -5.85 18.11 0.22
CA PHE A 209 -4.80 19.12 0.07
C PHE A 209 -4.91 20.21 1.16
N HIS A 210 -6.12 20.67 1.49
CA HIS A 210 -6.31 21.63 2.56
C HIS A 210 -5.97 21.08 3.95
N ILE A 211 -6.37 19.85 4.25
CA ILE A 211 -6.02 19.16 5.50
C ILE A 211 -4.50 19.00 5.61
N PHE A 212 -3.87 18.50 4.55
CA PHE A 212 -2.42 18.32 4.47
C PHE A 212 -1.67 19.62 4.74
N ASN A 213 -2.02 20.70 4.03
CA ASN A 213 -1.37 22.00 4.19
C ASN A 213 -1.48 22.54 5.61
N PHE A 214 -2.66 22.41 6.21
CA PHE A 214 -2.87 22.84 7.58
C PHE A 214 -1.95 22.09 8.55
N LEU A 215 -1.93 20.75 8.48
CA LEU A 215 -1.12 19.91 9.36
C LEU A 215 0.38 20.14 9.15
N PHE A 216 0.81 20.22 7.89
CA PHE A 216 2.19 20.49 7.51
C PHE A 216 2.67 21.86 8.06
N ASN A 217 1.89 22.93 7.85
CA ASN A 217 2.25 24.26 8.32
C ASN A 217 2.15 24.42 9.85
N THR A 218 1.29 23.63 10.52
CA THR A 218 1.24 23.56 12.00
C THR A 218 2.28 22.62 12.59
N LYS A 219 3.20 22.06 11.78
CA LYS A 219 4.23 21.10 12.21
C LYS A 219 3.65 19.85 12.89
N LYS A 220 2.49 19.39 12.45
CA LYS A 220 1.91 18.10 12.86
C LYS A 220 2.48 17.00 11.98
N GLN A 221 2.71 15.82 12.56
CA GLN A 221 3.33 14.72 11.83
C GLN A 221 2.33 14.04 10.90
N ILE A 222 2.79 13.72 9.70
CA ILE A 222 1.99 12.99 8.71
C ILE A 222 2.81 11.80 8.20
N ILE A 223 2.20 10.61 8.22
CA ILE A 223 2.78 9.38 7.66
C ILE A 223 1.80 8.81 6.63
N PHE A 224 2.31 8.51 5.45
CA PHE A 224 1.58 7.97 4.31
C PHE A 224 2.02 6.55 3.99
N THR A 225 1.09 5.73 3.49
CA THR A 225 1.43 4.54 2.71
C THR A 225 1.05 4.70 1.24
N CYS A 226 1.78 4.03 0.35
CA CYS A 226 1.47 3.99 -1.08
C CYS A 226 1.98 2.71 -1.74
N ASP A 227 1.33 2.22 -2.79
CA ASP A 227 1.83 1.06 -3.55
C ASP A 227 3.00 1.41 -4.48
N GLN A 228 3.12 2.67 -4.87
CA GLN A 228 4.10 3.15 -5.83
C GLN A 228 4.68 4.51 -5.42
N PRO A 229 5.82 4.92 -5.98
CA PRO A 229 6.35 6.27 -5.74
C PRO A 229 5.29 7.34 -6.04
N PRO A 230 5.15 8.40 -5.21
CA PRO A 230 4.13 9.43 -5.42
C PRO A 230 4.13 10.07 -6.81
N LYS A 231 5.32 10.21 -7.42
CA LYS A 231 5.49 10.73 -8.78
C LYS A 231 4.79 9.89 -9.85
N ASN A 232 4.61 8.60 -9.59
CA ASN A 232 4.06 7.63 -10.55
C ASN A 232 2.54 7.46 -10.44
N ILE A 233 1.89 8.13 -9.48
CA ILE A 233 0.44 8.05 -9.31
C ILE A 233 -0.25 8.84 -10.44
N LYS A 234 -0.84 8.10 -11.38
CA LYS A 234 -1.66 8.67 -12.45
C LYS A 234 -2.90 9.37 -11.86
N SER A 235 -3.35 10.46 -12.46
CA SER A 235 -4.56 11.19 -12.05
C SER A 235 -4.55 11.75 -10.62
N LEU A 236 -3.36 11.90 -10.03
CA LEU A 236 -3.13 12.68 -8.81
C LEU A 236 -2.68 14.09 -9.20
N GLU A 237 -3.26 15.12 -8.58
CA GLU A 237 -2.89 16.51 -8.81
C GLU A 237 -1.38 16.76 -8.59
N GLU A 238 -0.75 17.51 -9.50
CA GLU A 238 0.70 17.81 -9.46
C GLU A 238 1.15 18.49 -8.15
N ARG A 239 0.27 19.33 -7.57
CA ARG A 239 0.54 19.96 -6.28
C ARG A 239 0.64 18.94 -5.16
N LEU A 240 -0.18 17.87 -5.16
CA LEU A 240 -0.09 16.80 -4.17
C LEU A 240 1.18 15.97 -4.37
N LYS A 241 1.51 15.62 -5.63
CA LYS A 241 2.76 14.89 -5.95
C LYS A 241 4.00 15.62 -5.43
N THR A 242 4.06 16.93 -5.63
CA THR A 242 5.16 17.77 -5.12
C THR A 242 5.23 17.72 -3.59
N ARG A 243 4.08 17.85 -2.91
CA ARG A 243 4.00 17.80 -1.44
C ARG A 243 4.33 16.45 -0.82
N PHE A 244 4.06 15.38 -1.54
CA PHE A 244 4.46 14.03 -1.11
C PHE A 244 5.96 13.82 -1.33
N SER A 245 6.49 14.32 -2.44
CA SER A 245 7.90 14.13 -2.82
C SER A 245 8.89 14.96 -1.98
N GLN A 246 8.46 16.05 -1.35
CA GLN A 246 9.35 16.90 -0.52
C GLN A 246 9.76 16.26 0.83
N GLY A 247 9.10 15.17 1.23
CA GLY A 247 9.30 14.48 2.50
C GLY A 247 10.30 13.32 2.44
N LEU A 248 10.35 12.54 3.52
CA LEU A 248 11.11 11.28 3.55
C LEU A 248 10.35 10.18 2.82
N ASN A 249 10.98 9.54 1.85
CA ASN A 249 10.39 8.44 1.07
C ASN A 249 11.14 7.13 1.38
N LEU A 250 10.45 6.15 1.93
CA LEU A 250 10.99 4.88 2.39
C LEU A 250 10.38 3.74 1.57
N LEU A 251 11.23 3.01 0.84
CA LEU A 251 10.82 1.83 0.07
C LEU A 251 10.88 0.59 0.96
N LEU A 252 9.78 -0.18 1.00
CA LEU A 252 9.77 -1.56 1.46
C LEU A 252 10.03 -2.49 0.27
N LYS A 253 10.90 -3.49 0.49
CA LYS A 253 11.21 -4.52 -0.49
C LYS A 253 10.49 -5.84 -0.15
N PRO A 254 10.39 -6.78 -1.08
CA PRO A 254 10.00 -8.16 -0.76
C PRO A 254 10.97 -8.77 0.27
N PRO A 255 10.46 -9.50 1.27
CA PRO A 255 11.29 -10.16 2.29
C PRO A 255 12.11 -11.32 1.72
N GLU A 256 13.34 -11.46 2.18
CA GLU A 256 14.20 -12.63 1.96
C GLU A 256 13.63 -13.91 2.58
N LEU A 257 14.17 -15.09 2.19
CA LEU A 257 13.65 -16.40 2.60
C LEU A 257 13.59 -16.54 4.13
N GLU A 258 14.67 -16.15 4.80
CA GLU A 258 14.83 -16.22 6.25
C GLU A 258 13.80 -15.34 6.95
N MET A 259 13.58 -14.13 6.42
CA MET A 259 12.59 -13.20 6.93
C MET A 259 11.15 -13.72 6.71
N ARG A 260 10.85 -14.35 5.55
CA ARG A 260 9.56 -14.99 5.29
C ARG A 260 9.28 -16.14 6.26
N ALA A 261 10.26 -17.00 6.51
CA ALA A 261 10.14 -18.08 7.49
C ALA A 261 9.91 -17.53 8.91
N ALA A 262 10.65 -16.50 9.31
CA ALA A 262 10.45 -15.84 10.61
C ALA A 262 9.06 -15.19 10.73
N ILE A 263 8.53 -14.61 9.65
CA ILE A 263 7.14 -14.09 9.62
C ILE A 263 6.14 -15.23 9.84
N LEU A 264 6.28 -16.36 9.13
CA LEU A 264 5.40 -17.51 9.28
C LEU A 264 5.40 -18.05 10.71
N LEU A 265 6.59 -18.24 11.31
CA LEU A 265 6.72 -18.71 12.70
C LEU A 265 6.01 -17.76 13.67
N LYS A 266 6.29 -16.46 13.55
CA LYS A 266 5.69 -15.44 14.42
C LYS A 266 4.17 -15.38 14.30
N LYS A 267 3.65 -15.52 13.07
CA LYS A 267 2.20 -15.53 12.80
C LYS A 267 1.55 -16.85 13.22
N ALA A 268 2.27 -17.97 13.17
CA ALA A 268 1.78 -19.29 13.62
C ALA A 268 1.49 -19.30 15.12
N HIS A 269 2.30 -18.59 15.90
CA HIS A 269 2.11 -18.41 17.36
C HIS A 269 1.08 -17.33 17.73
N ASN A 270 0.50 -16.60 16.78
CA ASN A 270 -0.58 -15.67 17.10
C ASN A 270 -1.80 -16.43 17.63
N GLU A 271 -2.47 -15.91 18.67
CA GLU A 271 -3.63 -16.56 19.32
C GLU A 271 -4.73 -17.01 18.34
N LYS A 272 -4.92 -16.29 17.24
CA LYS A 272 -5.93 -16.62 16.21
C LYS A 272 -5.55 -17.81 15.33
N ILE A 273 -4.25 -18.01 15.10
CA ILE A 273 -3.74 -19.10 14.26
C ILE A 273 -3.38 -20.29 15.16
N ASN A 274 -2.53 -20.06 16.16
CA ASN A 274 -2.11 -21.02 17.17
C ASN A 274 -1.85 -22.44 16.61
N ILE A 275 -0.86 -22.54 15.71
CA ILE A 275 -0.37 -23.82 15.20
C ILE A 275 1.11 -24.00 15.53
N GLU A 276 1.52 -25.22 15.84
CA GLU A 276 2.92 -25.57 16.06
C GLU A 276 3.62 -25.80 14.72
N LEU A 277 4.20 -24.73 14.19
CA LEU A 277 5.00 -24.77 12.97
C LEU A 277 6.49 -24.80 13.33
N THR A 278 7.19 -25.86 12.94
CA THR A 278 8.65 -25.97 13.11
C THR A 278 9.39 -25.09 12.10
N GLU A 279 10.64 -24.72 12.39
CA GLU A 279 11.50 -23.90 11.51
C GLU A 279 11.65 -24.51 10.10
N ASP A 280 11.92 -25.81 10.00
CA ASP A 280 12.07 -26.50 8.72
C ASP A 280 10.82 -26.42 7.85
N MET A 281 9.64 -26.54 8.47
CA MET A 281 8.35 -26.42 7.78
C MET A 281 8.05 -24.98 7.38
N ALA A 282 8.41 -24.00 8.21
CA ALA A 282 8.30 -22.59 7.85
C ALA A 282 9.22 -22.23 6.68
N LEU A 283 10.47 -22.72 6.68
CA LEU A 283 11.41 -22.59 5.55
C LEU A 283 10.86 -23.24 4.29
N TYR A 284 10.28 -24.43 4.41
CA TYR A 284 9.65 -25.12 3.27
C TYR A 284 8.51 -24.30 2.65
N ILE A 285 7.58 -23.79 3.46
CA ILE A 285 6.48 -22.93 2.97
C ILE A 285 7.05 -21.64 2.36
N ALA A 286 7.97 -20.96 3.06
CA ALA A 286 8.58 -19.72 2.60
C ALA A 286 9.41 -19.87 1.32
N GLY A 287 9.99 -21.06 1.08
CA GLY A 287 10.74 -21.39 -0.12
C GLY A 287 9.88 -21.55 -1.37
N ASN A 288 8.59 -21.87 -1.20
CA ASN A 288 7.64 -22.07 -2.29
C ASN A 288 6.66 -20.91 -2.49
N ILE A 289 6.63 -19.94 -1.57
CA ILE A 289 5.80 -18.74 -1.65
C ILE A 289 6.71 -17.50 -1.62
N ASP A 290 6.96 -16.91 -2.79
CA ASP A 290 7.90 -15.80 -2.99
C ASP A 290 7.23 -14.46 -3.34
N SER A 291 5.90 -14.42 -3.37
CA SER A 291 5.11 -13.28 -3.84
C SER A 291 5.06 -12.09 -2.86
N ASN A 292 4.37 -12.20 -1.73
CA ASN A 292 4.27 -11.17 -0.69
C ASN A 292 3.79 -11.73 0.67
N VAL A 293 3.80 -10.91 1.73
CA VAL A 293 3.45 -11.36 3.09
C VAL A 293 1.99 -11.76 3.23
N ARG A 294 1.06 -11.17 2.46
CA ARG A 294 -0.36 -11.57 2.52
C ARG A 294 -0.55 -13.00 2.02
N ASP A 295 0.23 -13.43 1.04
CA ASP A 295 0.15 -14.80 0.52
C ASP A 295 0.71 -15.80 1.53
N LEU A 296 1.75 -15.43 2.28
CA LEU A 296 2.23 -16.22 3.43
C LEU A 296 1.16 -16.33 4.53
N GLU A 297 0.50 -15.21 4.87
CA GLU A 297 -0.60 -15.21 5.85
C GLU A 297 -1.79 -16.05 5.37
N GLY A 298 -2.14 -15.97 4.09
CA GLY A 298 -3.19 -16.77 3.47
C GLY A 298 -2.87 -18.27 3.47
N ALA A 299 -1.63 -18.63 3.14
CA ALA A 299 -1.14 -20.00 3.21
C ALA A 299 -1.20 -20.56 4.64
N LEU A 300 -0.75 -19.76 5.61
CA LEU A 300 -0.80 -20.14 7.02
C LEU A 300 -2.25 -20.34 7.51
N LEU A 301 -3.16 -19.45 7.13
CA LEU A 301 -4.59 -19.57 7.45
C LEU A 301 -5.21 -20.82 6.80
N LYS A 302 -4.83 -21.13 5.55
CA LYS A 302 -5.29 -22.32 4.85
C LYS A 302 -4.79 -23.60 5.53
N LEU A 303 -3.51 -23.62 5.95
CA LEU A 303 -2.94 -24.72 6.70
C LEU A 303 -3.65 -24.91 8.04
N LYS A 304 -3.92 -23.82 8.77
CA LYS A 304 -4.72 -23.84 10.01
C LYS A 304 -6.11 -24.44 9.77
N ALA A 305 -6.83 -23.96 8.76
CA ALA A 305 -8.15 -24.48 8.41
C ALA A 305 -8.10 -25.98 8.10
N PHE A 306 -7.10 -26.44 7.33
CA PHE A 306 -6.91 -27.86 7.05
C PHE A 306 -6.74 -28.67 8.34
N ILE A 307 -5.88 -28.24 9.27
CA ILE A 307 -5.65 -28.91 10.55
C ILE A 307 -6.94 -28.98 11.38
N ASP A 308 -7.65 -27.86 11.52
CA ASP A 308 -8.88 -27.78 12.32
C ASP A 308 -9.98 -28.72 11.79
N PHE A 309 -10.12 -28.80 10.47
CA PHE A 309 -11.13 -29.65 9.84
C PHE A 309 -10.71 -31.11 9.67
N SER A 310 -9.42 -31.43 9.85
CA SER A 310 -8.90 -32.80 9.77
C SER A 310 -9.37 -33.70 10.93
N LYS A 311 -9.82 -33.12 12.05
CA LYS A 311 -10.29 -33.83 13.26
C LYS A 311 -9.28 -34.83 13.86
N LEU A 312 -8.00 -34.72 13.51
CA LEU A 312 -6.93 -35.55 14.07
C LEU A 312 -6.30 -34.81 15.25
N PRO A 313 -6.41 -35.32 16.49
CA PRO A 313 -5.77 -34.69 17.64
C PRO A 313 -4.23 -34.79 17.51
N ASN A 314 -3.53 -33.72 17.90
CA ASN A 314 -2.06 -33.64 17.92
C ASN A 314 -1.39 -33.90 16.57
N LEU A 315 -2.00 -33.42 15.47
CA LEU A 315 -1.42 -33.53 14.14
C LEU A 315 -0.09 -32.77 14.08
N ILE A 316 1.00 -33.51 13.91
CA ILE A 316 2.32 -32.93 13.64
C ILE A 316 2.32 -32.38 12.22
N ILE A 317 2.68 -31.11 12.04
CA ILE A 317 2.78 -30.51 10.71
C ILE A 317 3.99 -31.10 9.98
N THR A 318 3.73 -31.98 9.02
CA THR A 318 4.76 -32.56 8.14
C THR A 318 4.70 -31.95 6.74
N LYS A 319 5.75 -32.18 5.95
CA LYS A 319 5.80 -31.79 4.53
C LYS A 319 4.61 -32.35 3.73
N GLU A 320 4.19 -33.58 4.00
CA GLU A 320 3.06 -34.22 3.31
C GLU A 320 1.73 -33.51 3.60
N ILE A 321 1.53 -33.09 4.85
CA ILE A 321 0.35 -32.30 5.24
C ILE A 321 0.37 -30.94 4.56
N ILE A 322 1.53 -30.28 4.52
CA ILE A 322 1.70 -28.99 3.83
C ILE A 322 1.40 -29.13 2.34
N ASP A 323 1.95 -30.15 1.68
CA ASP A 323 1.74 -30.41 0.25
C ASP A 323 0.27 -30.71 -0.06
N THR A 324 -0.43 -31.37 0.87
CA THR A 324 -1.88 -31.65 0.74
C THR A 324 -2.71 -30.39 0.95
N ALA A 325 -2.40 -29.60 1.98
CA ALA A 325 -3.16 -28.40 2.34
C ALA A 325 -2.93 -27.23 1.37
N LEU A 326 -1.69 -27.04 0.92
CA LEU A 326 -1.22 -25.88 0.17
C LEU A 326 -0.78 -26.24 -1.25
N GLY A 327 -1.13 -27.42 -1.76
CA GLY A 327 -0.64 -27.93 -3.04
C GLY A 327 -0.88 -26.99 -4.24
N ASP A 328 -1.98 -26.24 -4.24
CA ASP A 328 -2.32 -25.21 -5.22
C ASP A 328 -1.47 -23.92 -5.12
N LEU A 329 -0.94 -23.62 -3.93
CA LEU A 329 -0.10 -22.44 -3.67
C LEU A 329 1.39 -22.75 -3.84
N ILE A 330 1.81 -23.96 -3.46
CA ILE A 330 3.22 -24.42 -3.46
C ILE A 330 3.61 -25.00 -4.83
N LYS A 331 2.66 -25.62 -5.53
CA LYS A 331 2.81 -26.01 -6.92
C LYS A 331 1.86 -25.13 -7.70
N PRO A 332 2.31 -23.97 -8.23
CA PRO A 332 1.50 -23.23 -9.19
C PRO A 332 1.05 -24.25 -10.22
N GLN A 333 -0.27 -24.41 -10.38
CA GLN A 333 -0.79 -25.17 -11.51
C GLN A 333 -0.06 -24.64 -12.74
N ALA A 334 0.61 -25.52 -13.48
CA ALA A 334 1.15 -25.15 -14.79
C ALA A 334 0.04 -24.38 -15.48
N VAL A 335 0.28 -23.10 -15.78
CA VAL A 335 -0.64 -22.29 -16.58
C VAL A 335 -1.07 -23.20 -17.72
N ASP A 336 -2.36 -23.40 -17.94
CA ASP A 336 -2.87 -24.28 -19.00
C ASP A 336 -2.60 -23.59 -20.36
N VAL A 337 -1.33 -23.36 -20.68
CA VAL A 337 -0.86 -22.74 -21.91
C VAL A 337 -1.12 -23.76 -22.99
N ASP A 338 -1.95 -23.39 -23.95
CA ASP A 338 -2.19 -24.25 -25.10
C ASP A 338 -0.85 -24.49 -25.83
N ILE A 339 -0.54 -25.76 -26.11
CA ILE A 339 0.63 -26.16 -26.88
C ILE A 339 0.71 -25.45 -28.25
N ASN A 340 -0.43 -25.06 -28.81
CA ASN A 340 -0.52 -24.27 -30.03
C ASN A 340 0.05 -22.86 -29.85
N ASP A 341 -0.15 -22.22 -28.69
CA ASP A 341 0.37 -20.89 -28.41
C ASP A 341 1.87 -20.93 -28.13
N ILE A 342 2.36 -22.00 -27.49
CA ILE A 342 3.79 -22.30 -27.39
C ILE A 342 4.41 -22.43 -28.78
N GLN A 343 3.79 -23.19 -29.68
CA GLN A 343 4.27 -23.35 -31.05
C GLN A 343 4.31 -22.03 -31.81
N LYS A 344 3.27 -21.20 -31.70
CA LYS A 344 3.21 -19.87 -32.33
C LYS A 344 4.33 -18.96 -31.85
N GLU A 345 4.51 -18.82 -30.53
CA GLU A 345 5.47 -17.87 -29.98
C GLU A 345 6.91 -18.32 -30.22
N VAL A 346 7.20 -19.63 -30.12
CA VAL A 346 8.53 -20.15 -30.45
C VAL A 346 8.82 -20.01 -31.94
N ALA A 347 7.85 -20.30 -32.82
CA ALA A 347 8.01 -20.12 -34.26
C ALA A 347 8.30 -18.66 -34.62
N LYS A 348 7.55 -17.72 -34.02
CA LYS A 348 7.75 -16.27 -34.16
C LYS A 348 9.12 -15.83 -33.66
N HIS A 349 9.55 -16.29 -32.48
CA HIS A 349 10.83 -15.90 -31.88
C HIS A 349 12.03 -16.33 -32.71
N TYR A 350 11.99 -17.55 -33.26
CA TYR A 350 13.06 -18.09 -34.10
C TYR A 350 12.88 -17.77 -35.60
N GLY A 351 11.83 -17.05 -36.01
CA GLY A 351 11.59 -16.74 -37.42
C GLY A 351 11.39 -17.97 -38.31
N ILE A 352 10.76 -19.01 -37.79
CA ILE A 352 10.39 -20.23 -38.52
C ILE A 352 8.86 -20.40 -38.55
N THR A 353 8.36 -21.35 -39.35
CA THR A 353 6.93 -21.66 -39.37
C THR A 353 6.57 -22.71 -38.32
N ILE A 354 5.29 -22.76 -37.90
CA ILE A 354 4.79 -23.82 -37.01
C ILE A 354 4.98 -25.21 -37.68
N SER A 355 4.79 -25.30 -39.00
CA SER A 355 5.06 -26.53 -39.76
C SER A 355 6.52 -26.98 -39.70
N ASP A 356 7.47 -26.05 -39.57
CA ASP A 356 8.89 -26.41 -39.41
C ASP A 356 9.15 -27.10 -38.07
N LEU A 357 8.45 -26.70 -37.00
CA LEU A 357 8.52 -27.35 -35.68
C LEU A 357 8.07 -28.81 -35.74
N SER A 358 7.14 -29.17 -36.63
CA SER A 358 6.66 -30.55 -36.80
C SER A 358 7.35 -31.30 -37.95
N SER A 359 8.26 -30.66 -38.68
CA SER A 359 8.93 -31.26 -39.84
C SER A 359 9.99 -32.32 -39.48
N LYS A 360 10.40 -33.09 -40.49
CA LYS A 360 11.56 -33.99 -40.43
C LYS A 360 12.90 -33.28 -40.66
N SER A 361 12.89 -31.94 -40.79
CA SER A 361 14.10 -31.15 -41.03
C SER A 361 15.16 -31.38 -39.94
N ARG A 362 16.40 -31.61 -40.38
CA ARG A 362 17.60 -31.79 -39.56
C ARG A 362 18.48 -30.53 -39.51
N LYS A 363 18.04 -29.41 -40.11
CA LYS A 363 18.77 -28.14 -40.02
C LYS A 363 18.92 -27.73 -38.56
N GLN A 364 20.13 -27.38 -38.14
CA GLN A 364 20.48 -27.11 -36.75
C GLN A 364 19.54 -26.08 -36.10
N HIS A 365 19.25 -24.99 -36.81
CA HIS A 365 18.36 -23.93 -36.36
C HIS A 365 16.92 -24.43 -36.08
N THR A 366 16.34 -25.20 -37.00
CA THR A 366 14.99 -25.79 -36.82
C THR A 366 14.95 -26.82 -35.69
N VAL A 367 16.03 -27.61 -35.55
CA VAL A 367 16.15 -28.61 -34.47
C VAL A 367 16.22 -27.91 -33.12
N LEU A 368 16.99 -26.83 -32.98
CA LEU A 368 17.09 -26.06 -31.75
C LEU A 368 15.74 -25.46 -31.36
N ALA A 369 15.08 -24.74 -32.27
CA ALA A 369 13.77 -24.13 -32.02
C ALA A 369 12.72 -25.19 -31.60
N ARG A 370 12.73 -26.37 -32.24
CA ARG A 370 11.88 -27.50 -31.87
C ARG A 370 12.19 -28.04 -30.47
N GLN A 371 13.46 -28.20 -30.14
CA GLN A 371 13.87 -28.68 -28.82
C GLN A 371 13.47 -27.71 -27.71
N VAL A 372 13.60 -26.40 -27.97
CA VAL A 372 13.13 -25.33 -27.06
C VAL A 372 11.61 -25.38 -26.90
N ALA A 373 10.85 -25.51 -28.00
CA ALA A 373 9.38 -25.65 -27.93
C ALA A 373 8.93 -26.88 -27.13
N ILE A 374 9.60 -28.02 -27.32
CA ILE A 374 9.32 -29.25 -26.58
C ILE A 374 9.62 -29.08 -25.09
N PHE A 375 10.73 -28.43 -24.75
CA PHE A 375 11.11 -28.18 -23.36
C PHE A 375 10.10 -27.25 -22.66
N ILE A 376 9.72 -26.15 -23.31
CA ILE A 376 8.70 -25.22 -22.79
C ILE A 376 7.35 -25.92 -22.64
N ALA A 377 6.93 -26.73 -23.61
CA ALA A 377 5.68 -27.50 -23.50
C ALA A 377 5.71 -28.51 -22.36
N HIS A 378 6.86 -29.09 -22.06
CA HIS A 378 7.01 -29.99 -20.92
C HIS A 378 6.90 -29.26 -19.57
N GLU A 379 7.35 -28.01 -19.48
CA GLU A 379 7.31 -27.22 -18.24
C GLU A 379 6.00 -26.47 -18.03
N LEU A 380 5.35 -26.03 -19.11
CA LEU A 380 4.18 -25.14 -19.07
C LEU A 380 2.88 -25.84 -19.46
N THR A 381 2.85 -27.15 -19.70
CA THR A 381 1.61 -27.88 -19.99
C THR A 381 1.53 -29.18 -19.19
N ASN A 382 0.31 -29.71 -19.02
CA ASN A 382 0.07 -31.01 -18.39
C ASN A 382 0.15 -32.20 -19.37
N LEU A 383 0.68 -32.00 -20.58
CA LEU A 383 0.72 -33.03 -21.61
C LEU A 383 1.78 -34.09 -21.30
N SER A 384 1.42 -35.37 -21.49
CA SER A 384 2.37 -36.47 -21.41
C SER A 384 3.44 -36.35 -22.52
N LEU A 385 4.62 -36.93 -22.30
CA LEU A 385 5.71 -36.93 -23.31
C LEU A 385 5.26 -37.47 -24.66
N ALA A 386 4.37 -38.48 -24.67
CA ALA A 386 3.79 -39.03 -25.88
C ALA A 386 2.86 -38.03 -26.59
N ASN A 387 2.03 -37.31 -25.84
CA ASN A 387 1.15 -36.28 -26.41
C ASN A 387 1.94 -35.08 -26.92
N ILE A 388 2.96 -34.61 -26.20
CA ILE A 388 3.90 -33.60 -26.71
C ILE A 388 4.51 -34.07 -28.05
N GLY A 389 4.97 -35.32 -28.11
CA GLY A 389 5.49 -35.93 -29.33
C GLY A 389 4.54 -35.88 -30.53
N LYS A 390 3.24 -36.11 -30.31
CA LYS A 390 2.21 -35.98 -31.37
C LYS A 390 2.16 -34.58 -31.97
N HIS A 391 2.16 -33.54 -31.13
CA HIS A 391 2.11 -32.15 -31.57
C HIS A 391 3.36 -31.68 -32.34
N PHE A 392 4.51 -32.34 -32.16
CA PHE A 392 5.77 -32.03 -32.85
C PHE A 392 6.12 -33.03 -33.97
N GLY A 393 5.11 -33.55 -34.66
CA GLY A 393 5.26 -34.42 -35.83
C GLY A 393 5.29 -35.91 -35.52
N ASN A 394 4.44 -36.36 -34.59
CA ASN A 394 4.33 -37.77 -34.18
C ASN A 394 5.68 -38.40 -33.77
N ARG A 395 6.45 -37.66 -32.96
CA ARG A 395 7.74 -38.12 -32.44
C ARG A 395 7.57 -39.03 -31.24
N ASP A 396 8.45 -40.02 -31.13
CA ASP A 396 8.47 -40.93 -30.01
C ASP A 396 8.82 -40.21 -28.69
N HIS A 397 8.28 -40.74 -27.59
CA HIS A 397 8.53 -40.22 -26.24
C HIS A 397 10.04 -40.13 -25.91
N SER A 398 10.87 -41.04 -26.43
CA SER A 398 12.33 -41.04 -26.25
C SER A 398 13.00 -39.85 -26.93
N THR A 399 12.49 -39.40 -28.07
CA THR A 399 12.96 -38.22 -28.80
C THR A 399 12.62 -36.94 -28.02
N VAL A 400 11.42 -36.90 -27.42
CA VAL A 400 10.98 -35.81 -26.55
C VAL A 400 11.85 -35.74 -25.29
N LEU A 401 12.10 -36.88 -24.64
CA LEU A 401 12.98 -36.99 -23.47
C LEU A 401 14.41 -36.51 -23.80
N HIS A 402 14.96 -36.91 -24.95
CA HIS A 402 16.29 -36.49 -25.40
C HIS A 402 16.35 -34.97 -25.65
N ALA A 403 15.31 -34.38 -26.25
CA ALA A 403 15.20 -32.94 -26.44
C ALA A 403 15.21 -32.18 -25.11
N ILE A 404 14.42 -32.64 -24.13
CA ILE A 404 14.35 -32.05 -22.78
C ILE A 404 15.72 -32.10 -22.10
N LYS A 405 16.38 -33.27 -22.07
CA LYS A 405 17.71 -33.41 -21.47
C LYS A 405 18.74 -32.48 -22.12
N LYS A 406 18.71 -32.35 -23.45
CA LYS A 406 19.66 -31.53 -24.20
C LYS A 406 19.49 -30.03 -23.92
N ILE A 407 18.25 -29.54 -23.84
CA ILE A 407 17.98 -28.14 -23.50
C ILE A 407 18.27 -27.87 -22.02
N LYS A 408 17.94 -28.81 -21.13
CA LYS A 408 18.24 -28.68 -19.69
C LYS A 408 19.75 -28.52 -19.43
N LEU A 409 20.61 -29.25 -20.16
CA LEU A 409 22.07 -29.08 -20.09
C LEU A 409 22.57 -27.77 -20.71
N LYS A 410 21.83 -27.22 -21.68
CA LYS A 410 22.15 -25.95 -22.35
C LYS A 410 21.51 -24.72 -21.71
N ALA A 411 20.60 -24.91 -20.75
CA ALA A 411 19.93 -23.83 -20.03
C ALA A 411 20.87 -23.06 -19.09
N GLU A 412 22.09 -23.56 -18.89
CA GLU A 412 23.19 -22.86 -18.22
C GLU A 412 23.99 -21.95 -19.18
N GLU A 413 23.87 -22.13 -20.50
CA GLU A 413 24.46 -21.24 -21.52
C GLU A 413 23.64 -19.93 -21.61
N THR A 414 24.30 -18.77 -21.53
CA THR A 414 23.70 -17.43 -21.42
C THR A 414 22.69 -17.10 -22.51
N GLU A 415 22.94 -17.51 -23.76
CA GLU A 415 22.11 -17.18 -24.91
C GLU A 415 20.82 -18.03 -24.98
N THR A 416 20.91 -19.34 -24.72
CA THR A 416 19.75 -20.24 -24.70
C THR A 416 18.82 -19.89 -23.53
N LYS A 417 19.39 -19.57 -22.36
CA LYS A 417 18.65 -19.13 -21.19
C LYS A 417 17.89 -17.82 -21.44
N SER A 418 18.56 -16.82 -22.03
CA SER A 418 17.92 -15.53 -22.35
C SER A 418 16.75 -15.69 -23.32
N ASN A 419 16.89 -16.54 -24.35
CA ASN A 419 15.82 -16.78 -25.31
C ASN A 419 14.62 -17.50 -24.68
N TYR A 420 14.88 -18.49 -23.82
CA TYR A 420 13.85 -19.20 -23.08
C TYR A 420 13.04 -18.26 -22.15
N GLU A 421 13.72 -17.42 -21.35
CA GLU A 421 13.05 -16.49 -20.43
C GLU A 421 12.16 -15.47 -21.16
N VAL A 422 12.62 -14.96 -22.31
CA VAL A 422 11.84 -14.03 -23.14
C VAL A 422 10.56 -14.68 -23.67
N ILE A 423 10.63 -15.93 -24.14
CA ILE A 423 9.45 -16.65 -24.62
C ILE A 423 8.48 -16.92 -23.47
N LYS A 424 8.98 -17.34 -22.31
CA LYS A 424 8.17 -17.60 -21.10
C LYS A 424 7.44 -16.36 -20.62
N LEU A 425 8.11 -15.21 -20.59
CA LEU A 425 7.49 -13.92 -20.22
C LEU A 425 6.37 -13.53 -21.19
N LYS A 426 6.51 -13.80 -22.49
CA LYS A 426 5.45 -13.51 -23.46
C LYS A 426 4.27 -14.46 -23.33
N LEU A 427 4.52 -15.74 -23.07
CA LEU A 427 3.47 -16.75 -22.84
C LEU A 427 2.71 -16.50 -21.54
N ALA A 428 3.35 -15.94 -20.52
CA ALA A 428 2.71 -15.55 -19.26
C ALA A 428 1.83 -14.28 -19.37
N ASN A 429 1.92 -13.54 -20.50
CA ASN A 429 1.12 -12.35 -20.79
C ASN A 429 0.02 -12.60 -21.84
N LEU A 430 -0.15 -13.85 -22.28
CA LEU A 430 -1.32 -14.32 -23.05
C LEU A 430 -2.43 -14.71 -22.07
#